data_AF-A0A374HR70-F1
#
_entry.id   AF-A0A374HR70-F1
#
_cell.length_a   1.000
_cell.length_b   1.000
_cell.length_c   1.000
_cell.angle_alpha   90.00
_cell.angle_beta   90.00
_cell.angle_gamma   90.00
#
_symmetry.space_group_name_H-M   'P 1'
#
loop_
_entity.id
_entity.type
_entity.pdbx_description
1 polymer ?
#
loop_
_entity_poly.entity_id
_entity_poly.type
_entity_poly.pdbx_seq_one_letter_code
_entity_poly.pdbx_strand_id
1 'polypeptide(L)'
;MTKDKITDKYIKAVQKQFKHYHTTDARFISNLKDAVISYAAQQDSLDYEQLVSQFGDPQELVNDYFSEQSIDKQKKNVCFTWNIKTICIIITVFVLIFSAIYIYNINVQHKKELDTFIQKEVTILKEDPQ
;
A
#
# COMPACT_ATOMS: atom_id res chain seq x y z
N MET A 1 41.69 25.14 3.66
CA MET A 1 41.11 24.16 2.69
C MET A 1 40.35 24.94 1.62
N THR A 2 40.29 24.46 0.38
CA THR A 2 39.43 25.06 -0.66
C THR A 2 37.98 24.61 -0.46
N LYS A 3 36.99 25.45 -0.81
CA LYS A 3 35.55 25.16 -0.63
C LYS A 3 35.16 23.83 -1.27
N ASP A 4 35.68 23.53 -2.45
CA ASP A 4 35.44 22.28 -3.16
C ASP A 4 35.85 21.05 -2.34
N LYS A 5 36.97 21.12 -1.62
CA LYS A 5 37.44 19.99 -0.78
C LYS A 5 36.53 19.76 0.42
N ILE A 6 35.90 20.81 0.95
CA ILE A 6 34.99 20.73 2.09
C ILE A 6 33.67 20.11 1.65
N THR A 7 33.12 20.61 0.53
CA THR A 7 31.92 20.04 -0.12
C THR A 7 32.13 18.57 -0.49
N ASP A 8 33.24 18.24 -1.14
CA ASP A 8 33.56 16.85 -1.50
C ASP A 8 33.70 15.96 -0.28
N LYS A 9 34.26 16.47 0.82
CA LYS A 9 34.40 15.71 2.07
C LYS A 9 33.02 15.38 2.66
N TYR A 10 32.12 16.34 2.69
CA TYR A 10 30.74 16.16 3.15
C TYR A 10 29.98 15.14 2.28
N ILE A 11 30.00 15.33 0.96
CA ILE A 11 29.31 14.40 0.04
C ILE A 11 29.90 12.99 0.11
N LYS A 12 31.23 12.84 0.23
CA LYS A 12 31.86 11.52 0.43
C LYS A 12 31.44 10.87 1.75
N ALA A 13 31.27 11.66 2.82
CA ALA A 13 30.78 11.14 4.10
C ALA A 13 29.36 10.58 3.94
N VAL A 14 28.46 11.32 3.28
CA VAL A 14 27.09 10.85 2.98
C VAL A 14 27.13 9.58 2.13
N GLN A 15 27.89 9.57 1.03
CA GLN A 15 28.02 8.38 0.16
C GLN A 15 28.58 7.16 0.89
N LYS A 16 29.49 7.36 1.85
CA LYS A 16 30.04 6.27 2.66
C LYS A 16 28.95 5.61 3.51
N GLN A 17 28.01 6.38 4.04
CA GLN A 17 26.88 5.84 4.81
C GLN A 17 25.94 5.02 3.91
N PHE A 18 25.70 5.44 2.67
CA PHE A 18 24.91 4.64 1.70
C PHE A 18 25.52 3.26 1.42
N LYS A 19 26.86 3.14 1.39
CA LYS A 19 27.51 1.83 1.24
C LYS A 19 27.18 0.87 2.39
N HIS A 20 26.95 1.39 3.59
CA HIS A 20 26.55 0.57 4.75
C HIS A 20 25.15 -0.03 4.56
N TYR A 21 24.27 0.67 3.83
CA TYR A 21 22.89 0.24 3.55
C TYR A 21 22.75 -0.57 2.24
N HIS A 22 23.86 -0.98 1.61
CA HIS A 22 23.91 -1.76 0.35
C HIS A 22 23.06 -1.20 -0.80
N THR A 23 22.71 0.08 -0.74
CA THR A 23 21.87 0.76 -1.70
C THR A 23 22.49 2.11 -2.01
N THR A 24 22.32 2.59 -3.24
CA THR A 24 22.82 3.90 -3.64
C THR A 24 21.71 4.58 -4.42
N ASP A 25 21.00 5.48 -3.75
CA ASP A 25 20.06 6.35 -4.45
C ASP A 25 20.85 7.50 -5.08
N ALA A 26 21.26 7.28 -6.33
CA ALA A 26 22.01 8.27 -7.10
C ALA A 26 21.23 9.58 -7.27
N ARG A 27 19.90 9.56 -7.27
CA ARG A 27 19.06 10.76 -7.39
C ARG A 27 19.14 11.59 -6.10
N PHE A 28 19.03 10.95 -4.94
CA PHE A 28 19.22 11.64 -3.66
C PHE A 28 20.61 12.27 -3.56
N ILE A 29 21.66 11.51 -3.87
CA ILE A 29 23.04 11.99 -3.82
C ILE A 29 23.29 13.14 -4.79
N SER A 30 22.74 13.09 -6.01
CA SER A 30 22.87 14.18 -6.99
C SER A 30 22.18 15.45 -6.48
N ASN A 31 20.93 15.34 -6.05
CA ASN A 31 20.16 16.48 -5.55
C ASN A 31 20.83 17.13 -4.33
N LEU A 32 21.33 16.32 -3.40
CA LEU A 32 22.06 16.81 -2.23
C LEU A 32 23.36 17.51 -2.64
N LYS A 33 24.11 16.93 -3.58
CA LYS A 33 25.33 17.53 -4.09
C LYS A 33 25.08 18.89 -4.72
N ASP A 34 24.04 19.01 -5.56
CA ASP A 34 23.68 20.26 -6.20
C ASP A 34 23.26 21.34 -5.17
N ALA A 35 22.50 20.94 -4.14
CA ALA A 35 22.13 21.84 -3.05
C ALA A 35 23.34 22.33 -2.23
N VAL A 36 24.27 21.42 -1.89
CA VAL A 36 25.49 21.77 -1.14
C VAL A 36 26.40 22.69 -1.97
N ILE A 37 26.55 22.43 -3.28
CA ILE A 37 27.32 23.30 -4.18
C ILE A 37 26.68 24.68 -4.30
N SER A 38 25.36 24.74 -4.44
CA SER A 38 24.61 26.01 -4.55
C SER A 38 24.76 26.85 -3.28
N TYR A 39 24.72 26.21 -2.11
CA TYR A 39 24.95 26.87 -0.82
C TYR A 39 26.39 27.34 -0.66
N ALA A 40 27.37 26.48 -0.97
CA ALA A 40 28.78 26.81 -0.94
C ALA A 40 29.18 27.98 -1.87
N ALA A 41 28.47 28.16 -2.98
CA ALA A 41 28.68 29.25 -3.92
C ALA A 41 28.19 30.61 -3.37
N GLN A 42 27.24 30.61 -2.42
CA GLN A 42 26.67 31.82 -1.83
C GLN A 42 27.42 32.29 -0.58
N GLN A 43 28.16 31.41 0.11
CA GLN A 43 29.00 31.81 1.24
C GLN A 43 30.38 32.30 0.80
N ASP A 44 30.87 33.39 1.40
CA ASP A 44 32.25 33.87 1.23
C ASP A 44 33.29 32.91 1.83
N SER A 45 32.98 32.31 2.98
CA SER A 45 33.76 31.25 3.63
C SER A 45 32.87 30.06 3.94
N LEU A 46 33.33 28.85 3.61
CA LEU A 46 32.62 27.61 3.89
C LEU A 46 33.40 26.79 4.90
N ASP A 47 32.74 26.39 5.98
CA ASP A 47 33.25 25.40 6.92
C ASP A 47 32.41 24.11 6.93
N TYR A 48 33.01 23.00 7.34
CA TYR A 48 32.34 21.71 7.43
C TYR A 48 31.17 21.75 8.42
N GLU A 49 31.31 22.45 9.54
CA GLU A 49 30.23 22.55 10.53
C GLU A 49 29.03 23.34 9.99
N GLN A 50 29.25 24.28 9.09
CA GLN A 50 28.14 24.98 8.42
C GLN A 50 27.35 24.05 7.50
N LEU A 51 28.03 23.10 6.84
CA LEU A 51 27.35 22.08 6.05
C LEU A 51 26.55 21.13 6.93
N VAL A 52 27.11 20.69 8.06
CA VAL A 52 26.40 19.84 9.03
C VAL A 52 25.23 20.58 9.66
N SER A 53 25.40 21.87 10.00
CA SER A 53 24.32 22.68 10.57
C SER A 53 23.17 22.90 9.59
N GLN A 54 23.45 23.01 8.29
CA GLN A 54 22.42 23.33 7.30
C GLN A 54 21.78 22.09 6.68
N PHE A 55 22.57 21.04 6.45
CA PHE A 55 22.12 19.82 5.77
C PHE A 55 22.01 18.60 6.70
N GLY A 56 22.41 18.74 7.97
CA GLY A 56 22.41 17.66 8.95
C GLY A 56 23.72 16.86 9.00
N ASP A 57 23.85 16.01 10.01
CA ASP A 57 24.96 15.05 10.05
C ASP A 57 24.80 14.02 8.92
N PRO A 58 25.87 13.67 8.17
CA PRO A 58 25.80 12.70 7.09
C PRO A 58 25.23 11.33 7.47
N GLN A 59 25.37 10.90 8.72
CA GLN A 59 24.83 9.64 9.21
C GLN A 59 23.34 9.78 9.53
N GLU A 60 22.94 10.83 10.25
CA GLU A 60 21.54 11.10 10.58
C GLU A 60 20.72 11.34 9.32
N LEU A 61 21.22 12.16 8.39
CA LEU A 61 20.57 12.46 7.12
C LEU A 61 20.23 11.19 6.31
N VAL A 62 21.17 10.24 6.25
CA VAL A 62 20.98 8.98 5.54
C VAL A 62 20.06 8.04 6.31
N ASN A 63 20.20 8.00 7.63
CA ASN A 63 19.35 7.19 8.49
C ASN A 63 17.88 7.63 8.42
N ASP A 64 17.61 8.93 8.46
CA ASP A 64 16.26 9.49 8.37
C ASP A 64 15.64 9.20 7.01
N TYR A 65 16.41 9.39 5.93
CA TYR A 65 15.96 9.07 4.57
C TYR A 65 15.54 7.59 4.42
N PHE A 66 16.33 6.65 4.95
CA PHE A 66 15.95 5.23 4.93
C PHE A 66 14.82 4.89 5.89
N SER A 67 14.75 5.55 7.05
CA SER A 67 13.69 5.37 8.04
C SER A 67 12.34 5.79 7.45
N GLU A 68 12.25 6.97 6.85
CA GLU A 68 11.06 7.44 6.14
C GLU A 68 10.65 6.48 5.02
N GLN A 69 11.61 6.05 4.19
CA GLN A 69 11.33 5.11 3.10
C GLN A 69 10.81 3.76 3.62
N SER A 70 11.31 3.30 4.77
CA SER A 70 10.85 2.06 5.41
C SER A 70 9.44 2.20 5.99
N ILE A 71 9.10 3.36 6.57
CA ILE A 71 7.78 3.67 7.12
C ILE A 71 6.75 3.75 5.98
N ASP A 72 7.08 4.40 4.87
CA ASP A 72 6.18 4.48 3.71
C ASP A 72 5.92 3.11 3.07
N LYS A 73 6.97 2.28 2.96
CA LYS A 73 6.83 0.88 2.50
C LYS A 73 5.92 0.09 3.45
N GLN A 74 6.11 0.21 4.76
CA GLN A 74 5.26 -0.45 5.75
C GLN A 74 3.80 0.04 5.68
N LYS A 75 3.57 1.35 5.57
CA LYS A 75 2.24 1.95 5.44
C LYS A 75 1.50 1.45 4.18
N LYS A 76 2.21 1.34 3.06
CA LYS A 76 1.67 0.78 1.81
C LYS A 76 1.28 -0.69 1.97
N ASN A 77 2.12 -1.49 2.63
CA ASN A 77 1.85 -2.90 2.89
C ASN A 77 0.65 -3.08 3.84
N VAL A 78 0.55 -2.28 4.90
CA VAL A 78 -0.59 -2.31 5.83
C VAL A 78 -1.89 -1.93 5.12
N CYS A 79 -1.89 -0.84 4.34
CA CYS A 79 -3.06 -0.42 3.56
C CYS A 79 -3.50 -1.52 2.57
N PHE A 80 -2.55 -2.16 1.88
CA PHE A 80 -2.84 -3.26 0.96
C PHE A 80 -3.48 -4.46 1.67
N THR A 81 -2.98 -4.84 2.86
CA THR A 81 -3.58 -5.94 3.64
C THR A 81 -4.99 -5.64 4.14
N TRP A 82 -5.28 -4.38 4.47
CA TRP A 82 -6.63 -3.95 4.84
C TRP A 82 -7.59 -4.00 3.65
N ASN A 83 -7.14 -3.54 2.48
CA ASN A 83 -7.93 -3.60 1.25
C ASN A 83 -8.26 -5.05 0.85
N ILE A 84 -7.30 -5.99 1.00
CA ILE A 84 -7.53 -7.42 0.76
C ILE A 84 -8.58 -8.00 1.72
N LYS A 85 -8.49 -7.69 3.02
CA LYS A 85 -9.46 -8.19 4.01
C LYS A 85 -10.89 -7.72 3.67
N THR A 86 -11.05 -6.46 3.27
CA THR A 86 -12.34 -5.91 2.85
C THR A 86 -12.90 -6.62 1.62
N ILE A 87 -12.07 -6.90 0.61
CA ILE A 87 -12.48 -7.63 -0.59
C ILE A 87 -12.92 -9.07 -0.25
N CYS A 88 -12.17 -9.78 0.61
CA CYS A 88 -12.55 -11.12 1.04
C CYS A 88 -13.94 -11.16 1.71
N ILE A 89 -14.23 -10.20 2.59
CA ILE A 89 -15.54 -10.09 3.26
C ILE A 89 -16.66 -9.89 2.24
N ILE A 90 -16.47 -8.98 1.27
CA ILE A 90 -17.45 -8.71 0.21
C ILE A 90 -17.74 -9.99 -0.59
N ILE A 91 -16.70 -10.73 -0.98
CA ILE A 91 -16.86 -11.99 -1.73
C ILE A 91 -17.65 -13.01 -0.90
N THR A 92 -17.34 -13.16 0.38
CA THR A 92 -18.09 -14.07 1.27
C THR A 92 -19.56 -13.69 1.36
N VAL A 93 -19.88 -12.41 1.52
CA VAL A 93 -21.27 -11.93 1.55
C VAL A 93 -21.98 -12.21 0.22
N PHE A 94 -21.32 -11.99 -0.91
CA PHE A 94 -21.88 -12.32 -2.23
C PHE A 94 -22.21 -13.81 -2.37
N VAL A 95 -21.32 -14.70 -1.94
CA VAL A 95 -21.56 -16.15 -1.98
C VAL A 95 -22.76 -16.54 -1.14
N LEU A 96 -22.92 -15.93 0.05
CA LEU A 96 -24.07 -16.19 0.91
C LEU A 96 -25.38 -15.71 0.27
N ILE A 97 -25.39 -14.53 -0.36
CA ILE A 97 -26.55 -14.02 -1.08
C ILE A 97 -26.93 -14.95 -2.24
N PHE A 98 -25.95 -15.36 -3.05
CA PHE A 98 -26.18 -16.29 -4.16
C PHE A 98 -26.73 -17.64 -3.68
N SER A 99 -26.17 -18.17 -2.59
CA SER A 99 -26.66 -19.41 -1.97
C SER A 99 -28.11 -19.28 -1.49
N ALA A 100 -28.45 -18.17 -0.83
CA ALA A 100 -29.82 -17.91 -0.36
C ALA A 100 -30.82 -17.80 -1.53
N ILE A 101 -30.45 -17.10 -2.61
CA ILE A 101 -31.28 -17.00 -3.83
C ILE A 101 -31.48 -18.39 -4.46
N TYR A 102 -30.42 -19.20 -4.54
CA TYR A 102 -30.51 -20.55 -5.09
C TYR A 102 -31.48 -21.42 -4.28
N ILE A 103 -31.35 -21.45 -2.95
CA ILE A 103 -32.23 -22.20 -2.06
C ILE A 103 -33.67 -21.70 -2.17
N TYR A 104 -33.88 -20.39 -2.22
CA TYR A 104 -35.21 -19.80 -2.38
C TYR A 104 -35.89 -20.27 -3.68
N ASN A 105 -35.15 -20.27 -4.80
CA ASN A 105 -35.68 -20.72 -6.09
C ASN A 105 -36.08 -22.21 -6.05
N ILE A 106 -35.27 -23.07 -5.44
CA ILE A 106 -35.61 -24.50 -5.27
C ILE A 106 -36.88 -24.66 -4.43
N ASN A 107 -37.00 -23.94 -3.32
CA ASN A 107 -38.18 -24.01 -2.45
C ASN A 107 -39.45 -23.52 -3.16
N VAL A 108 -39.36 -22.44 -3.94
CA VAL A 108 -40.48 -21.93 -4.73
C VAL A 108 -40.93 -22.96 -5.78
N GLN A 109 -39.98 -23.64 -6.45
CA GLN A 109 -40.33 -24.69 -7.40
C GLN A 109 -41.03 -25.87 -6.72
N HIS A 110 -40.48 -26.34 -5.60
CA HIS A 110 -41.08 -27.44 -4.84
C HIS A 110 -42.50 -27.12 -4.36
N LYS A 111 -42.76 -25.87 -3.91
CA LYS A 111 -44.11 -25.43 -3.55
C LYS A 111 -45.07 -25.46 -4.74
N LYS A 112 -44.65 -24.99 -5.92
CA LYS A 112 -45.48 -25.02 -7.14
C LYS A 112 -45.85 -26.42 -7.57
N GLU A 113 -44.91 -27.37 -7.48
CA GLU A 113 -45.17 -28.78 -7.80
C GLU A 113 -46.20 -29.38 -6.83
N LEU A 114 -46.08 -29.09 -5.53
CA LEU A 114 -47.01 -29.58 -4.52
C LEU A 114 -48.42 -28.99 -4.69
N ASP A 115 -48.53 -27.68 -4.93
CA ASP A 115 -49.81 -27.01 -5.17
C ASP A 115 -50.50 -27.57 -6.44
N THR A 116 -49.72 -27.83 -7.49
CA THR A 116 -50.22 -28.44 -8.74
C THR A 116 -50.69 -29.87 -8.51
N PHE A 117 -49.97 -30.65 -7.70
CA PHE A 117 -50.35 -32.02 -7.34
C PHE A 117 -51.66 -32.03 -6.55
N ILE A 118 -51.79 -31.18 -5.53
CA ILE A 118 -53.01 -31.03 -4.72
C ILE A 118 -54.20 -30.65 -5.61
N GLN A 119 -54.01 -29.72 -6.55
CA GLN A 119 -55.08 -29.30 -7.46
C GLN A 119 -55.57 -30.44 -8.36
N LYS A 120 -54.67 -31.30 -8.86
CA LYS A 120 -55.04 -32.47 -9.67
C LYS A 120 -55.86 -33.48 -8.87
N GLU A 121 -55.40 -33.83 -7.66
CA GLU A 121 -56.12 -34.74 -6.75
C GLU A 121 -57.53 -34.21 -6.42
N VAL A 122 -57.65 -32.93 -6.05
CA VAL A 122 -58.95 -32.29 -5.76
C VAL A 122 -59.89 -32.30 -6.98
N THR A 123 -59.37 -32.15 -8.19
CA THR A 123 -60.18 -32.16 -9.42
C THR A 123 -60.72 -33.56 -9.71
N ILE A 124 -59.89 -34.60 -9.58
CA ILE A 124 -60.29 -36.00 -9.79
C ILE A 124 -61.43 -36.39 -8.84
N LEU A 125 -61.34 -36.03 -7.57
CA LEU A 125 -62.39 -36.33 -6.57
C LEU A 125 -63.73 -35.62 -6.84
N LYS A 126 -63.74 -34.54 -7.63
CA LYS A 126 -64.95 -33.79 -7.98
C LYS A 126 -65.64 -34.32 -9.24
N GLU A 127 -64.89 -35.03 -10.09
CA GLU A 127 -65.37 -35.60 -11.36
C GLU A 127 -65.86 -37.05 -11.23
N ASP A 128 -65.74 -37.67 -10.05
CA ASP A 128 -66.31 -38.98 -9.72
C ASP A 128 -67.59 -38.81 -8.86
N PRO A 129 -68.75 -38.43 -9.45
CA PRO A 129 -70.00 -38.41 -8.73
C PRO A 129 -70.50 -39.86 -8.58
N GLN A 130 -70.58 -40.33 -7.33
CA GLN A 130 -71.36 -41.51 -6.95
C GLN A 130 -72.80 -41.46 -7.49
#